data_AF-B9JMF3-F1
#
_entry.id   AF-B9JMF3-F1
#
_cell.length_a   1.000
_cell.length_b   1.000
_cell.length_c   1.000
_cell.angle_alpha   90.00
_cell.angle_beta   90.00
_cell.angle_gamma   90.00
#
_symmetry.space_group_name_H-M   'P 1'
#
loop_
_entity.id
_entity.type
_entity.pdbx_description
1 polymer ?
#
loop_
_entity_poly.entity_id
_entity_poly.type
_entity_poly.pdbx_seq_one_letter_code
_entity_poly.pdbx_strand_id
1 'polypeptide(L)'
;MRRCFQCLCNKAWACSVSEIDWDARGSQGTKFGYLIGQAGYFHDGHSAVDGCFALLDRSFGESEAPFTELIRISGQTCVRIFAEHGPYEMKNHLKAKGYC
;
A
#
# COMPACT_ATOMS: atom_id res chain seq x y z
N MET A 1 -2.28 -6.60 1.55
CA MET A 1 -3.62 -6.50 2.18
C MET A 1 -3.62 -5.29 3.11
N ARG A 2 -4.54 -4.34 2.89
CA ARG A 2 -4.59 -3.08 3.66
C ARG A 2 -4.89 -3.36 5.13
N ARG A 3 -3.98 -2.98 6.03
CA ARG A 3 -4.20 -2.97 7.48
C ARG A 3 -4.33 -1.52 7.92
N CYS A 4 -5.56 -1.01 7.98
CA CYS A 4 -5.82 0.26 8.64
C CYS A 4 -5.70 0.06 10.15
N PHE A 5 -4.87 0.85 10.82
CA PHE A 5 -4.77 0.83 12.28
C PHE A 5 -6.07 1.38 12.87
N GLN A 6 -6.57 0.75 13.94
CA GLN A 6 -7.85 1.11 14.56
C GLN A 6 -7.92 2.61 14.95
N CYS A 7 -6.79 3.21 15.34
CA CYS A 7 -6.71 4.63 15.70
C CYS A 7 -6.82 5.60 14.51
N LEU A 8 -6.79 5.10 13.28
CA LEU A 8 -6.88 5.87 12.04
C LEU A 8 -8.20 5.61 11.29
N CYS A 9 -9.16 4.90 11.90
CA CYS A 9 -10.42 4.52 11.25
C CYS A 9 -11.24 5.70 10.71
N ASN A 10 -11.10 6.89 11.30
CA ASN A 10 -11.80 8.12 10.90
C ASN A 10 -10.88 9.12 10.19
N LYS A 11 -9.68 8.70 9.76
CA LYS A 11 -8.72 9.54 9.04
C LYS A 11 -8.44 8.95 7.67
N ALA A 12 -8.13 9.82 6.71
CA ALA A 12 -7.58 9.38 5.43
C ALA A 12 -6.26 8.63 5.68
N TRP A 13 -6.19 7.38 5.25
CA TRP A 13 -5.02 6.53 5.43
C TRP A 13 -4.74 5.70 4.18
N ALA A 14 -3.46 5.58 3.83
CA ALA A 14 -2.95 4.69 2.80
C ALA A 14 -1.49 4.32 3.11
N CYS A 15 -1.03 3.18 2.60
CA CYS A 15 0.37 2.74 2.71
C CYS A 15 1.06 2.81 1.33
N SER A 16 2.16 3.55 1.25
CA SER A 16 2.92 3.71 0.00
C SER A 16 3.45 2.41 -0.58
N VAL A 17 3.58 1.35 0.22
CA VAL A 17 4.07 0.04 -0.24
C VAL A 17 2.93 -0.85 -0.76
N SER A 18 1.75 -0.79 -0.16
CA SER A 18 0.64 -1.71 -0.46
C SER A 18 -0.43 -1.12 -1.37
N GLU A 19 -0.52 0.21 -1.45
CA GLU A 19 -1.59 0.91 -2.18
C GLU A 19 -1.15 1.37 -3.57
N ILE A 20 0.15 1.53 -3.81
CA ILE A 20 0.70 1.87 -5.11
C ILE A 20 1.05 0.58 -5.85
N ASP A 21 0.60 0.47 -7.10
CA ASP A 21 0.98 -0.64 -7.98
C ASP A 21 2.39 -0.43 -8.55
N TRP A 22 3.38 -0.87 -7.80
CA TRP A 22 4.78 -0.77 -8.18
C TRP A 22 5.17 -1.68 -9.36
N ASP A 23 4.42 -2.77 -9.58
CA ASP A 23 4.67 -3.71 -10.66
C ASP A 23 4.28 -3.08 -12.01
N ALA A 24 3.08 -2.47 -12.06
CA ALA A 24 2.64 -1.70 -13.22
C ALA A 24 3.58 -0.52 -13.55
N ARG A 25 4.28 0.01 -12.54
CA ARG A 25 5.25 1.10 -12.67
C ARG A 25 6.68 0.62 -12.98
N GLY A 26 6.88 -0.67 -13.26
CA GLY A 26 8.16 -1.25 -13.69
C GLY A 26 9.20 -1.42 -12.58
N SER A 27 8.77 -1.43 -11.31
CA SER A 27 9.68 -1.64 -10.18
C SER A 27 9.91 -3.13 -9.95
N GLN A 28 11.17 -3.57 -9.85
CA GLN A 28 11.53 -4.98 -9.57
C GLN A 28 11.29 -5.38 -8.10
N GLY A 29 10.05 -5.25 -7.64
CA GLY A 29 9.60 -5.70 -6.33
C GLY A 29 9.12 -4.59 -5.39
N THR A 30 8.40 -5.01 -4.35
CA THR A 30 7.71 -4.13 -3.38
C THR A 30 8.49 -3.88 -2.10
N LYS A 31 9.74 -4.35 -1.99
CA LYS A 31 10.55 -4.03 -0.80
C LYS A 31 10.86 -2.54 -0.83
N PHE A 32 10.43 -1.86 0.23
CA PHE A 32 10.55 -0.41 0.38
C PHE A 32 11.97 0.12 0.12
N GLY A 33 13.01 -0.60 0.59
CA GLY A 33 14.40 -0.23 0.31
C GLY A 33 14.79 -0.26 -1.17
N TYR A 34 14.20 -1.14 -2.00
CA TYR A 34 14.43 -1.12 -3.45
C TYR A 34 13.74 0.07 -4.12
N LEU A 35 12.56 0.45 -3.65
CA LEU A 35 11.83 1.60 -4.17
C LEU A 35 12.61 2.90 -3.90
N ILE A 36 13.12 3.06 -2.67
CA ILE A 36 13.93 4.21 -2.27
C ILE A 36 15.29 4.21 -2.99
N GLY A 37 15.95 3.04 -3.05
CA GLY A 37 17.22 2.89 -3.76
C GLY A 37 17.12 3.21 -5.26
N GLN A 38 16.04 2.82 -5.93
CA GLN A 38 15.79 3.18 -7.34
C GLN A 38 15.52 4.67 -7.55
N ALA A 39 15.09 5.38 -6.52
CA ALA A 39 14.96 6.82 -6.51
C ALA A 39 16.28 7.55 -6.19
N GLY A 40 17.39 6.83 -6.00
CA GLY A 40 18.70 7.40 -5.71
C GLY A 40 18.90 7.76 -4.23
N TYR A 41 17.97 7.39 -3.36
CA TYR A 41 18.06 7.62 -1.92
C TYR A 41 18.59 6.39 -1.21
N PHE A 42 19.40 6.60 -0.16
CA PHE A 42 19.86 5.51 0.69
C PHE A 42 18.88 5.32 1.84
N HIS A 43 18.30 4.12 1.96
CA HIS A 43 17.36 3.82 3.05
C HIS A 43 18.07 3.06 4.18
N ASP A 44 18.34 3.75 5.28
CA ASP A 44 18.90 3.15 6.51
C ASP A 44 17.84 2.46 7.38
N GLY A 45 16.58 2.34 6.92
CA GLY A 45 15.49 1.69 7.65
C GLY A 45 14.93 2.49 8.85
N HIS A 46 15.62 3.54 9.29
CA HIS A 46 15.24 4.34 10.46
C HIS A 46 14.39 5.58 10.12
N SER A 47 14.45 6.06 8.88
CA SER A 47 13.77 7.28 8.46
C SER A 47 12.68 7.00 7.43
N ALA A 48 11.43 7.32 7.78
CA ALA A 48 10.32 7.30 6.83
C ALA A 48 10.34 8.51 5.87
N VAL A 49 11.17 9.51 6.16
CA VAL A 49 11.25 10.77 5.40
C VAL A 49 11.85 10.53 4.01
N ASP A 50 12.85 9.66 3.90
CA ASP A 50 13.46 9.31 2.61
C ASP A 50 12.45 8.67 1.66
N GLY A 51 11.51 7.89 2.21
CA GLY A 51 10.39 7.35 1.46
C GLY A 51 9.43 8.42 0.95
N CYS A 52 9.14 9.45 1.76
CA CYS A 52 8.31 10.57 1.31
C CYS A 52 8.97 11.35 0.17
N PHE A 53 10.27 11.62 0.27
CA PHE A 53 11.00 12.29 -0.81
C PHE A 53 11.07 11.41 -2.06
N ALA A 54 11.35 10.12 -1.93
CA ALA A 54 11.34 9.19 -3.05
C ALA A 54 9.97 9.13 -3.76
N LEU A 55 8.85 9.28 -3.03
CA LEU A 55 7.50 9.32 -3.62
C LEU A 55 7.19 10.65 -4.33
N LEU A 56 7.75 11.76 -3.85
CA LEU A 56 7.53 13.10 -4.40
C LEU A 56 8.42 13.35 -5.62
N ASP A 57 9.68 12.95 -5.56
CA ASP A 57 10.69 13.23 -6.59
C ASP A 57 10.54 12.30 -7.81
N ARG A 58 9.92 11.13 -7.62
CA ARG A 58 9.76 10.16 -8.70
C ARG A 58 8.60 10.50 -9.62
N SER A 59 8.89 11.31 -10.63
CA SER A 59 8.06 11.44 -11.83
C SER A 59 8.24 10.20 -12.72
N PHE A 60 7.21 9.39 -12.87
CA PHE A 60 7.21 8.22 -13.77
C PHE A 60 6.80 8.62 -15.19
N GLY A 61 7.52 9.58 -15.78
CA GLY A 61 7.19 10.10 -17.12
C GLY A 61 5.78 10.69 -17.20
N GLU A 62 4.98 10.28 -18.20
CA GLU A 62 3.60 10.74 -18.41
C GLU A 62 2.58 10.17 -17.39
N SER A 63 3.01 9.27 -16.50
CA SER A 63 2.13 8.68 -15.49
C SER A 63 2.00 9.58 -14.25
N GLU A 64 0.83 9.52 -13.61
CA GLU A 64 0.56 10.22 -12.35
C GLU A 64 1.63 9.89 -11.28
N ALA A 65 2.15 10.93 -10.63
CA ALA A 65 3.11 10.78 -9.54
C ALA A 65 2.52 9.85 -8.45
N PRO A 66 3.32 8.90 -7.92
CA PRO A 66 2.82 7.91 -6.96
C PRO A 66 2.25 8.56 -5.70
N PHE A 67 2.76 9.73 -5.31
CA PHE A 67 2.21 10.50 -4.19
C PHE A 67 0.77 11.00 -4.46
N THR A 68 0.48 11.47 -5.69
CA THR A 68 -0.87 11.92 -6.06
C THR A 68 -1.86 10.76 -6.06
N GLU A 69 -1.45 9.60 -6.60
CA GLU A 69 -2.24 8.37 -6.53
C GLU A 69 -2.52 7.99 -5.08
N LEU A 70 -1.52 8.07 -4.20
CA LEU A 70 -1.65 7.73 -2.78
C LEU A 70 -2.66 8.64 -2.06
N ILE A 71 -2.65 9.95 -2.34
CA ILE A 71 -3.64 10.89 -1.81
C ILE A 71 -5.04 10.51 -2.28
N ARG A 72 -5.21 10.26 -3.59
CA ARG A 72 -6.50 9.85 -4.16
C ARG A 72 -7.04 8.59 -3.49
N ILE A 73 -6.18 7.60 -3.29
CA ILE A 73 -6.52 6.34 -2.63
C ILE A 73 -6.85 6.56 -1.14
N SER A 74 -6.14 7.46 -0.45
CA SER A 74 -6.35 7.73 0.98
C SER A 74 -7.75 8.29 1.28
N GLY A 75 -8.37 8.95 0.31
CA GLY A 75 -9.74 9.47 0.40
C GLY A 75 -10.82 8.42 0.11
N GLN A 76 -10.45 7.22 -0.35
CA GLN A 76 -11.41 6.16 -0.64
C GLN A 76 -11.77 5.38 0.62
N THR A 77 -13.07 5.16 0.82
CA THR A 77 -13.55 4.29 1.89
C THR A 77 -13.09 2.86 1.66
N CYS A 78 -12.30 2.31 2.58
CA CYS A 78 -11.88 0.91 2.56
C CYS A 78 -12.54 0.18 3.74
N VAL A 79 -13.36 -0.83 3.42
CA VAL A 79 -14.03 -1.66 4.43
C VAL A 79 -13.47 -3.07 4.35
N ARG A 80 -13.22 -3.68 5.51
CA ARG A 80 -12.86 -5.09 5.60
C ARG A 80 -14.02 -5.85 6.18
N ILE A 81 -14.46 -6.89 5.46
CA ILE A 81 -15.55 -7.76 5.89
C ILE A 81 -14.93 -9.04 6.45
N PHE A 82 -15.34 -9.40 7.65
CA PHE A 82 -14.94 -10.63 8.31
C PHE A 82 -16.13 -11.59 8.38
N ALA A 83 -15.88 -12.87 8.13
CA ALA A 83 -16.85 -13.93 8.39
C ALA A 83 -16.64 -14.43 9.83
N GLU A 84 -17.24 -13.73 10.78
CA GLU A 84 -17.19 -14.13 12.19
C GLU A 84 -17.98 -15.43 12.41
N HIS A 85 -17.45 -16.34 13.23
CA HIS A 85 -18.06 -17.63 13.57
C HIS A 85 -18.32 -18.61 12.40
N GLY A 86 -17.62 -18.46 11.28
CA GLY A 86 -17.69 -19.44 10.19
C GLY A 86 -17.24 -20.84 10.64
N PRO A 87 -17.97 -21.93 10.29
CA PRO A 87 -17.52 -23.29 10.55
C PRO A 87 -16.14 -23.53 9.91
N TYR A 88 -15.24 -24.26 10.59
CA TYR A 88 -13.89 -24.51 10.09
C TYR A 88 -13.88 -25.15 8.69
N GLU A 89 -14.83 -26.06 8.43
CA GLU A 89 -15.06 -26.69 7.13
C GLU A 89 -15.30 -25.68 5.99
N MET A 90 -15.84 -24.50 6.30
CA MET A 90 -16.12 -23.44 5.34
C MET A 90 -14.92 -22.52 5.07
N LYS A 91 -13.79 -22.69 5.74
CA LYS A 91 -12.58 -21.86 5.59
C LYS A 91 -12.13 -21.75 4.13
N ASN A 92 -12.05 -22.87 3.42
CA ASN A 92 -11.59 -22.87 2.03
C ASN A 92 -12.60 -22.21 1.09
N HIS A 93 -13.90 -22.42 1.32
CA HIS A 93 -14.97 -21.74 0.58
C HIS A 93 -14.98 -20.24 0.83
N LEU A 94 -14.74 -19.81 2.08
CA LEU A 94 -14.66 -18.40 2.44
C LEU A 94 -13.43 -17.73 1.82
N LYS A 95 -12.27 -18.39 1.87
CA LYS A 95 -11.06 -17.92 1.17
C LYS A 95 -11.26 -17.79 -0.34
N ALA A 96 -11.91 -18.78 -0.97
CA ALA A 96 -12.22 -18.72 -2.40
C ALA A 96 -13.14 -17.54 -2.76
N LYS A 97 -13.98 -17.10 -1.83
CA LYS A 97 -14.84 -15.92 -1.96
C LYS A 97 -14.17 -14.60 -1.55
N GLY A 98 -12.87 -14.60 -1.27
CA GLY A 98 -12.10 -13.40 -0.91
C GLY A 98 -12.24 -12.95 0.54
N TYR A 99 -12.81 -13.79 1.42
CA TYR A 99 -12.80 -13.53 2.86
C TYR A 99 -11.43 -13.82 3.45
N CYS A 100 -11.04 -13.00 4.42
CA CYS A 100 -9.75 -13.09 5.10
C CYS A 100 -9.71 -14.19 6.15
#